data_AF-A0A6A6VYA0-F1
#
_entry.id   AF-A0A6A6VYA0-F1
#
_cell.length_a   1.000
_cell.length_b   1.000
_cell.length_c   1.000
_cell.angle_alpha   90.00
_cell.angle_beta   90.00
_cell.angle_gamma   90.00
#
_symmetry.space_group_name_H-M   'P 1'
#
loop_
_entity.id
_entity.type
_entity.pdbx_description
1 polymer ?
#
loop_
_entity_poly.entity_id
_entity_poly.type
_entity_poly.pdbx_seq_one_letter_code
_entity_poly.pdbx_strand_id
1 'polypeptide(L)'
;MDYDKRIELIHKLEENAWVDMVNAARVDGRMCQWVSSLHPDRLPCQLDGGFLHGAYNVCQRFTFIGNTTWLLRFPRVGAICEGYADEKIAMEVEVLTLIRERTSIPVPEIHAWGLAANNPLGLGAFILMDFINGKGVNHLLKDPSSTIDTRLMREDISDDDVEFLFRQLANFQLQLFELDFDRIGSLPTPKTGFSTSTRPLTWKVHDIIQTGGVNTFGDRDQGFSTTAEYFEYITRQDWEQLMQQPNSIAGPYDAKRQYASFKIMRTLVADYVHEKYDRGPFKLICDDLGPANLIVKNDDDLTVVGVIDLEWSYIGSAQLFASAPWWLLQDRPINPEWDHDSDQAPDIAARYFRYLDIYKRVLQEEEAKRSGHESNEVSKLVKWSEDSGAMWFHMLLSCGFNDTNSFPFTKLKEHVGTDKWKQLESALDPNEIRAFVERKTLQLEQYDAELAKTNSRIACVDRGEMTREELIAEHYHP
;
A
#
# COMPACT_ATOMS: atom_id res chain seq x y z
N MET A 1 8.80 -0.10 -13.74
CA MET A 1 10.10 -0.74 -13.40
C MET A 1 9.82 -2.15 -12.90
N ASP A 2 10.68 -3.13 -13.12
CA ASP A 2 10.47 -4.50 -12.61
C ASP A 2 11.04 -4.70 -11.21
N TYR A 3 10.52 -5.66 -10.45
CA TYR A 3 11.08 -6.09 -9.16
C TYR A 3 12.44 -6.78 -9.33
N ASP A 4 13.31 -6.75 -8.30
CA ASP A 4 14.55 -7.53 -8.29
C ASP A 4 14.25 -9.00 -7.97
N LYS A 5 14.27 -9.84 -9.01
CA LYS A 5 13.93 -11.27 -8.89
C LYS A 5 14.90 -12.03 -7.98
N ARG A 6 16.13 -11.53 -7.79
CA ARG A 6 17.10 -12.20 -6.91
C ARG A 6 16.66 -12.08 -5.47
N ILE A 7 16.18 -10.90 -5.08
CA ILE A 7 15.62 -10.61 -3.76
C ILE A 7 14.34 -11.42 -3.54
N GLU A 8 13.43 -11.42 -4.53
CA GLU A 8 12.19 -12.19 -4.47
C GLU A 8 12.41 -13.68 -4.20
N LEU A 9 13.42 -14.28 -4.86
CA LEU A 9 13.75 -15.70 -4.68
C LEU A 9 14.23 -16.01 -3.25
N ILE A 10 15.04 -15.14 -2.65
CA ILE A 10 15.50 -15.30 -1.26
C ILE A 10 14.35 -15.12 -0.29
N HIS A 11 13.54 -14.07 -0.47
CA HIS A 11 12.37 -13.81 0.34
C HIS A 11 11.35 -14.96 0.33
N LYS A 12 11.18 -15.65 -0.79
CA LYS A 12 10.33 -16.87 -0.86
C LYS A 12 10.89 -18.00 0.02
N LEU A 13 12.20 -18.16 0.12
CA LEU A 13 12.80 -19.17 1.00
C LEU A 13 12.61 -18.82 2.47
N GLU A 14 12.81 -17.56 2.83
CA GLU A 14 12.57 -17.06 4.20
C GLU A 14 11.11 -17.21 4.59
N GLU A 15 10.18 -16.86 3.70
CA GLU A 15 8.76 -17.03 3.91
C GLU A 15 8.43 -18.50 4.19
N ASN A 16 8.92 -19.42 3.36
CA ASN A 16 8.68 -20.85 3.54
C ASN A 16 9.19 -21.35 4.90
N ALA A 17 10.40 -20.93 5.30
CA ALA A 17 10.97 -21.28 6.59
C ALA A 17 10.14 -20.74 7.75
N TRP A 18 9.69 -19.49 7.64
CA TRP A 18 8.83 -18.87 8.65
C TRP A 18 7.46 -19.54 8.73
N VAL A 19 6.83 -19.85 7.59
CA VAL A 19 5.54 -20.57 7.53
C VAL A 19 5.64 -21.94 8.21
N ASP A 20 6.76 -22.66 8.06
CA ASP A 20 7.00 -23.90 8.79
C ASP A 20 7.00 -23.68 10.32
N MET A 21 7.64 -22.62 10.80
CA MET A 21 7.67 -22.27 12.23
C MET A 21 6.27 -21.93 12.75
N VAL A 22 5.49 -21.15 11.99
CA VAL A 22 4.12 -20.80 12.34
C VAL A 22 3.26 -22.06 12.38
N ASN A 23 3.38 -22.95 11.40
CA ASN A 23 2.69 -24.24 11.36
C ASN A 23 3.04 -25.14 12.55
N ALA A 24 4.33 -25.28 12.87
CA ALA A 24 4.76 -26.05 14.03
C ALA A 24 4.16 -25.50 15.33
N ALA A 25 4.17 -24.17 15.52
CA ALA A 25 3.58 -23.54 16.70
C ALA A 25 2.05 -23.78 16.82
N ARG A 26 1.36 -23.89 15.69
CA ARG A 26 -0.08 -24.22 15.64
C ARG A 26 -0.34 -25.67 15.99
N VAL A 27 0.31 -26.60 15.29
CA VAL A 27 0.05 -28.04 15.40
C VAL A 27 0.43 -28.56 16.78
N ASP A 28 1.52 -28.06 17.35
CA ASP A 28 2.00 -28.48 18.68
C ASP A 28 1.23 -27.79 19.83
N GLY A 29 0.23 -26.95 19.53
CA GLY A 29 -0.64 -26.30 20.51
C GLY A 29 -0.03 -25.12 21.27
N ARG A 30 1.25 -24.81 21.06
CA ARG A 30 1.96 -23.67 21.68
C ARG A 30 1.26 -22.34 21.40
N MET A 31 0.73 -22.18 20.18
CA MET A 31 0.01 -20.97 19.79
C MET A 31 -1.29 -20.79 20.58
N CYS A 32 -2.10 -21.84 20.75
CA CYS A 32 -3.31 -21.77 21.57
C CYS A 32 -2.99 -21.48 23.04
N GLN A 33 -1.95 -22.13 23.59
CA GLN A 33 -1.52 -21.89 24.98
C GLN A 33 -1.12 -20.43 25.19
N TRP A 34 -0.37 -19.86 24.23
CA TRP A 34 0.05 -18.48 24.28
C TRP A 34 -1.14 -17.51 24.16
N VAL A 35 -2.01 -17.69 23.16
CA VAL A 35 -3.20 -16.83 22.99
C VAL A 35 -4.13 -16.91 24.20
N SER A 36 -4.33 -18.11 24.77
CA SER A 36 -5.09 -18.29 26.02
C SER A 36 -4.46 -17.52 27.17
N SER A 37 -3.13 -17.43 27.25
CA SER A 37 -2.44 -16.66 28.31
C SER A 37 -2.63 -15.15 28.21
N LEU A 38 -2.94 -14.64 27.01
CA LEU A 38 -3.23 -13.23 26.75
C LEU A 38 -4.70 -12.86 27.03
N HIS A 39 -5.59 -13.85 27.13
CA HIS A 39 -6.98 -13.61 27.51
C HIS A 39 -7.07 -13.18 28.99
N PRO A 40 -7.84 -12.14 29.35
CA PRO A 40 -7.95 -11.66 30.74
C PRO A 40 -8.30 -12.76 31.76
N ASP A 41 -9.28 -13.60 31.43
CA ASP A 41 -9.70 -14.74 32.24
C ASP A 41 -8.92 -16.04 31.97
N ARG A 42 -7.89 -15.99 31.12
CA ARG A 42 -7.10 -17.14 30.67
C ARG A 42 -7.94 -18.30 30.11
N LEU A 43 -9.01 -17.97 29.38
CA LEU A 43 -9.89 -18.98 28.80
C LEU A 43 -9.13 -19.81 27.77
N PRO A 44 -9.34 -21.13 27.72
CA PRO A 44 -8.78 -21.96 26.67
C PRO A 44 -9.44 -21.62 25.33
N CYS A 45 -8.64 -21.63 24.27
CA CYS A 45 -9.11 -21.45 22.90
C CYS A 45 -8.71 -22.62 21.99
N GLN A 46 -9.40 -22.73 20.86
CA GLN A 46 -9.05 -23.65 19.78
C GLN A 46 -8.85 -22.89 18.47
N LEU A 47 -8.05 -23.47 17.56
CA LEU A 47 -7.89 -22.95 16.21
C LEU A 47 -9.23 -23.04 15.46
N ASP A 48 -9.64 -21.96 14.81
CA ASP A 48 -10.82 -21.92 13.94
C ASP A 48 -10.39 -21.84 12.46
N GLY A 49 -10.32 -23.00 11.81
CA GLY A 49 -9.94 -23.13 10.41
C GLY A 49 -8.44 -22.96 10.13
N GLY A 50 -8.12 -22.89 8.83
CA GLY A 50 -6.76 -22.66 8.34
C GLY A 50 -6.33 -21.20 8.43
N PHE A 51 -5.15 -20.89 7.90
CA PHE A 51 -4.71 -19.49 7.79
C PHE A 51 -5.63 -18.68 6.90
N LEU A 52 -5.83 -17.43 7.30
CA LEU A 52 -6.17 -16.36 6.39
C LEU A 52 -4.86 -15.65 6.03
N HIS A 53 -4.70 -15.24 4.79
CA HIS A 53 -3.52 -14.48 4.40
C HIS A 53 -3.89 -13.45 3.34
N GLY A 54 -3.28 -12.27 3.47
CA GLY A 54 -3.24 -11.23 2.44
C GLY A 54 -1.81 -11.10 1.91
N ALA A 55 -1.53 -10.05 1.13
CA ALA A 55 -0.20 -9.81 0.59
C ALA A 55 0.88 -9.69 1.69
N TYR A 56 0.54 -9.06 2.82
CA TYR A 56 1.50 -8.65 3.84
C TYR A 56 1.34 -9.33 5.19
N ASN A 57 0.26 -10.08 5.41
CA ASN A 57 -0.06 -10.61 6.73
C ASN A 57 -0.61 -12.04 6.65
N VAL A 58 -0.28 -12.83 7.66
CA VAL A 58 -0.90 -14.12 7.95
C VAL A 58 -1.68 -13.98 9.24
N CYS A 59 -2.92 -14.46 9.21
CA CYS A 59 -3.83 -14.39 10.33
C CYS A 59 -4.35 -15.77 10.72
N GLN A 60 -4.56 -15.98 12.01
CA GLN A 60 -5.19 -17.16 12.56
C GLN A 60 -6.33 -16.80 13.51
N ARG A 61 -7.47 -17.46 13.31
CA ARG A 61 -8.66 -17.31 14.17
C ARG A 61 -8.62 -18.26 15.36
N PHE A 62 -9.11 -17.78 16.49
CA PHE A 62 -9.21 -18.54 17.74
C PHE A 62 -10.61 -18.40 18.29
N THR A 63 -11.26 -19.51 18.60
CA THR A 63 -12.57 -19.51 19.28
C THR A 63 -12.36 -19.90 20.73
N PHE A 64 -12.86 -19.06 21.64
CA PHE A 64 -12.85 -19.30 23.08
C PHE A 64 -14.14 -20.00 23.55
N ILE A 65 -14.11 -20.58 24.74
CA ILE A 65 -15.31 -21.06 25.42
C ILE A 65 -16.27 -19.87 25.60
N GLY A 66 -17.45 -19.93 24.97
CA GLY A 66 -18.41 -18.81 24.94
C GLY A 66 -18.67 -18.20 23.56
N ASN A 67 -18.08 -18.76 22.49
CA ASN A 67 -18.25 -18.35 21.09
C ASN A 67 -17.69 -16.96 20.73
N THR A 68 -16.81 -16.41 21.56
CA THR A 68 -15.99 -15.25 21.18
C THR A 68 -14.87 -15.71 20.27
N THR A 69 -14.64 -14.98 19.17
CA THR A 69 -13.57 -15.27 18.21
C THR A 69 -12.60 -14.10 18.13
N TRP A 70 -11.32 -14.38 18.31
CA TRP A 70 -10.23 -13.43 18.10
C TRP A 70 -9.39 -13.80 16.89
N LEU A 71 -8.71 -12.82 16.33
CA LEU A 71 -7.80 -12.94 15.20
C LEU A 71 -6.39 -12.55 15.67
N LEU A 72 -5.45 -13.48 15.55
CA LEU A 72 -4.03 -13.21 15.68
C LEU A 72 -3.45 -12.92 14.30
N ARG A 73 -2.71 -11.83 14.15
CA ARG A 73 -2.11 -11.39 12.91
C ARG A 73 -0.61 -11.20 13.06
N PHE A 74 0.13 -11.67 12.07
CA PHE A 74 1.57 -11.47 11.93
C PHE A 74 1.90 -10.82 10.59
N PRO A 75 2.86 -9.89 10.52
CA PRO A 75 3.51 -9.54 9.26
C PRO A 75 4.13 -10.79 8.62
N ARG A 76 3.96 -10.97 7.32
CA ARG A 76 4.55 -12.08 6.55
C ARG A 76 6.04 -11.80 6.34
N VAL A 77 6.88 -12.69 6.85
CA VAL A 77 8.31 -12.72 6.50
C VAL A 77 8.47 -12.95 5.00
N GLY A 78 9.43 -12.27 4.36
CA GLY A 78 9.63 -12.27 2.90
C GLY A 78 8.68 -11.35 2.12
N ALA A 79 7.51 -11.00 2.66
CA ALA A 79 6.63 -9.99 2.08
C ALA A 79 6.80 -8.60 2.72
N ILE A 80 7.35 -8.54 3.93
CA ILE A 80 7.65 -7.31 4.66
C ILE A 80 9.15 -7.20 4.92
N CYS A 81 9.71 -6.00 4.75
CA CYS A 81 11.08 -5.72 5.13
C CYS A 81 11.22 -5.86 6.65
N GLU A 82 11.99 -6.85 7.09
CA GLU A 82 12.08 -7.27 8.49
C GLU A 82 12.40 -6.10 9.42
N GLY A 83 13.32 -5.21 9.00
CA GLY A 83 13.72 -4.03 9.76
C GLY A 83 12.58 -3.03 10.06
N TYR A 84 11.43 -3.15 9.39
CA TYR A 84 10.27 -2.28 9.56
C TYR A 84 9.00 -3.03 9.99
N ALA A 85 9.07 -4.33 10.25
CA ALA A 85 7.90 -5.12 10.68
C ALA A 85 7.35 -4.63 12.04
N ASP A 86 8.25 -4.29 12.97
CA ASP A 86 7.90 -3.71 14.28
C ASP A 86 7.26 -2.33 14.14
N GLU A 87 7.84 -1.45 13.30
CA GLU A 87 7.29 -0.12 13.03
C GLU A 87 5.89 -0.23 12.42
N LYS A 88 5.71 -1.10 11.43
CA LYS A 88 4.43 -1.35 10.77
C LYS A 88 3.34 -1.74 11.77
N ILE A 89 3.65 -2.68 12.69
CA ILE A 89 2.68 -3.13 13.70
C ILE A 89 2.38 -2.03 14.70
N ALA A 90 3.39 -1.30 15.18
CA ALA A 90 3.17 -0.19 16.09
C ALA A 90 2.27 0.90 15.47
N MET A 91 2.53 1.29 14.21
CA MET A 91 1.70 2.28 13.51
C MET A 91 0.26 1.81 13.34
N GLU A 92 0.03 0.54 13.00
CA GLU A 92 -1.32 0.00 12.85
C GLU A 92 -2.09 -0.01 14.18
N VAL A 93 -1.43 -0.32 15.30
CA VAL A 93 -2.02 -0.24 16.64
C VAL A 93 -2.40 1.21 16.99
N GLU A 94 -1.55 2.20 16.69
CA GLU A 94 -1.87 3.62 16.90
C GLU A 94 -3.09 4.05 16.10
N VAL A 95 -3.16 3.65 14.83
CA VAL A 95 -4.22 4.04 13.90
C VAL A 95 -5.57 3.43 14.31
N LEU A 96 -5.59 2.13 14.60
CA LEU A 96 -6.79 1.45 15.10
C LEU A 96 -7.30 2.09 16.39
N THR A 97 -6.39 2.41 17.31
CA THR A 97 -6.76 3.06 18.58
C THR A 97 -7.29 4.47 18.34
N LEU A 98 -6.62 5.28 17.51
CA LEU A 98 -7.05 6.64 17.18
C LEU A 98 -8.44 6.66 16.54
N ILE A 99 -8.68 5.80 15.55
CA ILE A 99 -9.95 5.72 14.84
C ILE A 99 -11.07 5.30 15.78
N ARG A 100 -10.83 4.29 16.63
CA ARG A 100 -11.80 3.85 17.64
C ARG A 100 -12.14 4.96 18.65
N GLU A 101 -11.16 5.75 19.05
CA GLU A 101 -11.36 6.81 20.06
C GLU A 101 -12.01 8.09 19.49
N ARG A 102 -11.83 8.37 18.20
CA ARG A 102 -12.15 9.68 17.61
C ARG A 102 -13.21 9.64 16.51
N THR A 103 -13.63 8.46 16.08
CA THR A 103 -14.60 8.27 15.00
C THR A 103 -15.66 7.24 15.39
N SER A 104 -16.70 7.09 14.56
CA SER A 104 -17.67 6.00 14.65
C SER A 104 -17.36 4.84 13.70
N ILE A 105 -16.18 4.83 13.06
CA ILE A 105 -15.81 3.80 12.09
C ILE A 105 -15.66 2.46 12.83
N PRO A 106 -16.31 1.37 12.36
CA PRO A 106 -16.27 0.08 13.05
C PRO A 106 -14.92 -0.61 12.82
N VAL A 107 -13.93 -0.36 13.67
CA VAL A 107 -12.61 -1.03 13.64
C VAL A 107 -12.53 -2.12 14.73
N PRO A 108 -11.71 -3.18 14.55
CA PRO A 108 -11.59 -4.26 15.54
C PRO A 108 -10.98 -3.79 16.87
N GLU A 109 -11.30 -4.48 17.97
CA GLU A 109 -10.71 -4.19 19.28
C GLU A 109 -9.38 -4.91 19.43
N ILE A 110 -8.34 -4.20 19.87
CA ILE A 110 -7.04 -4.80 20.13
C ILE A 110 -7.03 -5.34 21.56
N HIS A 111 -6.82 -6.66 21.69
CA HIS A 111 -6.70 -7.36 22.98
C HIS A 111 -5.25 -7.44 23.46
N ALA A 112 -4.33 -7.66 22.52
CA ALA A 112 -2.90 -7.66 22.79
C ALA A 112 -2.12 -7.35 21.51
N TRP A 113 -0.89 -6.88 21.65
CA TRP A 113 0.05 -6.72 20.54
C TRP A 113 1.47 -6.79 21.10
N GLY A 114 2.46 -6.93 20.22
CA GLY A 114 3.85 -6.87 20.65
C GLY A 114 4.83 -6.85 19.48
N LEU A 115 6.02 -6.31 19.78
CA LEU A 115 7.17 -6.33 18.89
C LEU A 115 7.74 -7.74 18.76
N ALA A 116 8.56 -7.97 17.72
CA ALA A 116 9.17 -9.26 17.44
C ALA A 116 9.95 -9.81 18.65
N ALA A 117 10.71 -8.95 19.33
CA ALA A 117 11.48 -9.33 20.53
C ALA A 117 10.60 -9.77 21.72
N ASN A 118 9.32 -9.39 21.73
CA ASN A 118 8.38 -9.70 22.81
C ASN A 118 7.53 -10.95 22.50
N ASN A 119 7.65 -11.53 21.30
CA ASN A 119 6.88 -12.71 20.92
C ASN A 119 7.60 -13.99 21.41
N PRO A 120 7.05 -14.71 22.41
CA PRO A 120 7.71 -15.90 22.99
C PRO A 120 7.79 -17.08 22.02
N LEU A 121 7.05 -17.05 20.91
CA LEU A 121 7.11 -18.07 19.87
C LEU A 121 8.17 -17.78 18.80
N GLY A 122 8.80 -16.59 18.82
CA GLY A 122 9.79 -16.19 17.83
C GLY A 122 9.21 -16.04 16.41
N LEU A 123 7.92 -15.71 16.29
CA LEU A 123 7.22 -15.62 15.00
C LEU A 123 7.16 -14.18 14.44
N GLY A 124 7.84 -13.23 15.07
CA GLY A 124 7.81 -11.80 14.70
C GLY A 124 6.78 -10.98 15.49
N ALA A 125 6.62 -9.73 15.11
CA ALA A 125 5.63 -8.83 15.71
C ALA A 125 4.20 -9.32 15.48
N PHE A 126 3.25 -8.91 16.33
CA PHE A 126 1.87 -9.41 16.24
C PHE A 126 0.83 -8.41 16.75
N ILE A 127 -0.40 -8.59 16.28
CA ILE A 127 -1.63 -7.99 16.82
C ILE A 127 -2.63 -9.13 17.08
N LEU A 128 -3.23 -9.14 18.25
CA LEU A 128 -4.35 -9.99 18.64
C LEU A 128 -5.56 -9.08 18.86
N MET A 129 -6.61 -9.29 18.07
CA MET A 129 -7.76 -8.40 18.03
C MET A 129 -9.07 -9.16 17.80
N ASP A 130 -10.21 -8.48 17.89
CA ASP A 130 -11.51 -9.05 17.53
C ASP A 130 -11.51 -9.59 16.10
N PHE A 131 -12.14 -10.77 15.91
CA PHE A 131 -12.54 -11.20 14.59
C PHE A 131 -13.91 -10.59 14.24
N ILE A 132 -13.96 -9.76 13.22
CA ILE A 132 -15.22 -9.15 12.76
C ILE A 132 -15.98 -10.17 11.91
N ASN A 133 -17.16 -10.57 12.39
CA ASN A 133 -18.06 -11.45 11.65
C ASN A 133 -18.73 -10.70 10.48
N GLY A 134 -18.73 -11.31 9.31
CA GLY A 134 -19.35 -10.76 8.11
C GLY A 134 -18.72 -11.31 6.84
N LYS A 135 -18.88 -10.58 5.74
CA LYS A 135 -18.37 -10.90 4.41
C LYS A 135 -17.46 -9.77 3.94
N GLY A 136 -16.25 -10.13 3.52
CA GLY A 136 -15.33 -9.15 2.94
C GLY A 136 -15.85 -8.65 1.59
N VAL A 137 -15.89 -7.33 1.41
CA VAL A 137 -16.37 -6.71 0.16
C VAL A 137 -15.50 -7.10 -1.02
N ASN A 138 -14.20 -7.35 -0.82
CA ASN A 138 -13.32 -7.94 -1.84
C ASN A 138 -13.93 -9.21 -2.48
N HIS A 139 -14.51 -10.10 -1.67
CA HIS A 139 -15.12 -11.34 -2.18
C HIS A 139 -16.40 -11.07 -2.98
N LEU A 140 -17.19 -10.08 -2.55
CA LEU A 140 -18.43 -9.69 -3.23
C LEU A 140 -18.17 -9.03 -4.59
N LEU A 141 -17.13 -8.21 -4.64
CA LEU A 141 -16.74 -7.45 -5.82
C LEU A 141 -15.92 -8.28 -6.82
N LYS A 142 -15.29 -9.39 -6.41
CA LYS A 142 -14.55 -10.23 -7.34
C LYS A 142 -15.49 -11.08 -8.20
N ASP A 143 -15.19 -11.21 -9.49
CA ASP A 143 -15.94 -12.11 -10.38
C ASP A 143 -15.61 -13.58 -10.03
N PRO A 144 -16.59 -14.38 -9.55
CA PRO A 144 -16.35 -15.77 -9.20
C PRO A 144 -16.12 -16.67 -10.41
N SER A 145 -16.48 -16.21 -11.61
CA SER A 145 -16.33 -16.94 -12.87
C SER A 145 -15.06 -16.59 -13.63
N SER A 146 -14.33 -15.55 -13.20
CA SER A 146 -13.10 -15.12 -13.87
C SER A 146 -12.03 -16.21 -13.78
N THR A 147 -11.48 -16.58 -14.94
CA THR A 147 -10.32 -17.48 -15.03
C THR A 147 -9.00 -16.75 -14.77
N ILE A 148 -9.03 -15.42 -14.74
CA ILE A 148 -7.88 -14.55 -14.46
C ILE A 148 -8.00 -14.06 -13.02
N ASP A 149 -6.93 -14.23 -12.25
CA ASP A 149 -6.85 -13.69 -10.89
C ASP A 149 -6.64 -12.17 -10.95
N THR A 150 -7.72 -11.43 -11.03
CA THR A 150 -7.72 -9.96 -11.04
C THR A 150 -8.38 -9.40 -9.78
N ARG A 151 -7.93 -8.22 -9.35
CA ARG A 151 -8.60 -7.43 -8.30
C ARG A 151 -9.72 -6.54 -8.84
N LEU A 152 -9.90 -6.51 -10.16
CA LEU A 152 -10.94 -5.73 -10.79
C LEU A 152 -12.32 -6.13 -10.30
N MET A 153 -13.10 -5.12 -9.93
CA MET A 153 -14.50 -5.27 -9.60
C MET A 153 -15.25 -5.94 -10.78
N ARG A 154 -16.07 -6.95 -10.51
CA ARG A 154 -16.97 -7.63 -11.46
C ARG A 154 -17.87 -6.64 -12.18
N GLU A 155 -18.21 -6.90 -13.42
CA GLU A 155 -18.94 -5.93 -14.27
C GLU A 155 -20.46 -5.90 -14.04
N ASP A 156 -21.02 -6.98 -13.49
CA ASP A 156 -22.46 -7.18 -13.32
C ASP A 156 -23.01 -6.77 -11.95
N ILE A 157 -22.18 -6.15 -11.10
CA ILE A 157 -22.66 -5.51 -9.87
C ILE A 157 -23.53 -4.29 -10.20
N SER A 158 -24.64 -4.11 -9.49
CA SER A 158 -25.55 -2.99 -9.72
C SER A 158 -24.91 -1.66 -9.30
N ASP A 159 -25.23 -0.59 -10.03
CA ASP A 159 -24.79 0.75 -9.66
C ASP A 159 -25.36 1.18 -8.28
N ASP A 160 -26.53 0.65 -7.89
CA ASP A 160 -27.14 0.91 -6.58
C ASP A 160 -26.32 0.31 -5.43
N ASP A 161 -25.82 -0.93 -5.59
CA ASP A 161 -24.96 -1.58 -4.59
C ASP A 161 -23.60 -0.86 -4.47
N VAL A 162 -23.02 -0.46 -5.60
CA VAL A 162 -21.78 0.32 -5.64
C VAL A 162 -21.99 1.67 -4.96
N GLU A 163 -23.09 2.37 -5.26
CA GLU A 163 -23.44 3.63 -4.63
C GLU A 163 -23.59 3.46 -3.10
N PHE A 164 -24.27 2.40 -2.66
CA PHE A 164 -24.48 2.12 -1.25
C PHE A 164 -23.16 1.88 -0.48
N LEU A 165 -22.21 1.15 -1.09
CA LEU A 165 -20.87 0.95 -0.53
C LEU A 165 -20.08 2.27 -0.50
N PHE A 166 -20.09 3.02 -1.61
CA PHE A 166 -19.40 4.31 -1.70
C PHE A 166 -19.92 5.33 -0.70
N ARG A 167 -21.22 5.28 -0.37
CA ARG A 167 -21.84 6.18 0.61
C ARG A 167 -21.28 5.97 2.01
N GLN A 168 -21.11 4.72 2.41
CA GLN A 168 -20.51 4.39 3.70
C GLN A 168 -19.02 4.76 3.72
N LEU A 169 -18.29 4.49 2.64
CA LEU A 169 -16.87 4.83 2.54
C LEU A 169 -16.64 6.36 2.53
N ALA A 170 -17.47 7.12 1.82
CA ALA A 170 -17.46 8.58 1.86
C ALA A 170 -17.70 9.10 3.28
N ASN A 171 -18.65 8.51 4.00
CA ASN A 171 -18.88 8.86 5.41
C ASN A 171 -17.63 8.61 6.28
N PHE A 172 -16.95 7.47 6.10
CA PHE A 172 -15.70 7.18 6.81
C PHE A 172 -14.58 8.15 6.44
N GLN A 173 -14.40 8.46 5.16
CA GLN A 173 -13.41 9.42 4.70
C GLN A 173 -13.67 10.82 5.27
N LEU A 174 -14.92 11.24 5.32
CA LEU A 174 -15.29 12.51 5.93
C LEU A 174 -14.93 12.54 7.43
N GLN A 175 -15.12 11.44 8.17
CA GLN A 175 -14.70 11.34 9.58
C GLN A 175 -13.18 11.36 9.72
N LEU A 176 -12.44 10.62 8.88
CA LEU A 176 -10.98 10.61 8.90
C LEU A 176 -10.40 11.99 8.53
N PHE A 177 -11.05 12.74 7.65
CA PHE A 177 -10.63 14.08 7.26
C PHE A 177 -10.74 15.10 8.41
N GLU A 178 -11.52 14.84 9.45
CA GLU A 178 -11.60 15.69 10.66
C GLU A 178 -10.41 15.49 11.60
N LEU A 179 -9.58 14.48 11.36
CA LEU A 179 -8.36 14.23 12.12
C LEU A 179 -7.23 15.12 11.58
N ASP A 180 -7.03 16.25 12.23
CA ASP A 180 -6.00 17.24 11.90
C ASP A 180 -4.67 16.95 12.59
N PHE A 181 -3.59 17.16 11.83
CA PHE A 181 -2.22 17.05 12.30
C PHE A 181 -1.38 18.23 11.82
N ASP A 182 -0.36 18.58 12.61
CA ASP A 182 0.51 19.74 12.35
C ASP A 182 1.68 19.43 11.41
N ARG A 183 1.97 18.15 11.16
CA ARG A 183 3.14 17.75 10.36
C ARG A 183 2.93 16.43 9.62
N ILE A 184 3.40 16.34 8.37
CA ILE A 184 3.42 15.09 7.59
C ILE A 184 4.51 14.17 8.14
N GLY A 185 4.20 12.89 8.30
CA GLY A 185 5.11 11.92 8.89
C GLY A 185 4.44 10.64 9.40
N SER A 186 5.20 9.83 10.13
CA SER A 186 4.65 8.75 10.96
C SER A 186 3.76 9.31 12.07
N LEU A 187 2.80 8.50 12.53
CA LEU A 187 1.92 8.90 13.61
C LEU A 187 2.71 9.09 14.92
N PRO A 188 2.31 10.05 15.77
CA PRO A 188 2.71 10.04 17.17
C PRO A 188 2.35 8.72 17.84
N THR A 189 3.16 8.26 18.79
CA THR A 189 3.02 6.93 19.41
C THR A 189 2.60 6.95 20.89
N PRO A 190 1.51 7.64 21.29
CA PRO A 190 1.12 7.72 22.70
C PRO A 190 0.61 6.38 23.26
N LYS A 191 0.18 5.42 22.43
CA LYS A 191 -0.36 4.12 22.88
C LYS A 191 0.71 3.04 22.92
N THR A 192 1.59 3.05 21.93
CA THR A 192 2.63 2.05 21.71
C THR A 192 3.96 2.45 22.34
N GLY A 193 4.23 3.74 22.48
CA GLY A 193 5.53 4.26 22.91
C GLY A 193 6.68 3.93 21.94
N PHE A 194 6.35 3.50 20.71
CA PHE A 194 7.36 3.08 19.73
C PHE A 194 8.19 4.28 19.27
N SER A 195 9.50 4.17 19.38
CA SER A 195 10.43 5.21 18.94
C SER A 195 10.73 5.02 17.46
N THR A 196 10.06 5.79 16.59
CA THR A 196 10.34 5.81 15.15
C THR A 196 10.85 7.17 14.68
N SER A 197 11.53 7.17 13.54
CA SER A 197 11.79 8.39 12.77
C SER A 197 10.46 9.02 12.34
N THR A 198 10.39 10.35 12.29
CA THR A 198 9.15 11.04 11.90
C THR A 198 8.81 10.82 10.42
N ARG A 199 9.72 10.29 9.59
CA ARG A 199 9.44 9.98 8.18
C ARG A 199 8.35 8.90 8.02
N PRO A 200 7.38 9.08 7.09
CA PRO A 200 6.29 8.12 6.93
C PRO A 200 6.80 6.80 6.34
N LEU A 201 6.36 5.67 6.92
CA LEU A 201 6.48 4.33 6.34
C LEU A 201 5.31 4.11 5.36
N THR A 202 5.41 4.67 4.16
CA THR A 202 4.39 4.50 3.12
C THR A 202 4.48 3.13 2.47
N TRP A 203 3.40 2.71 1.80
CA TRP A 203 3.42 1.47 1.02
C TRP A 203 4.48 1.53 -0.08
N LYS A 204 4.61 2.67 -0.76
CA LYS A 204 5.60 2.91 -1.82
C LYS A 204 7.04 2.67 -1.37
N VAL A 205 7.47 3.32 -0.28
CA VAL A 205 8.87 3.21 0.16
C VAL A 205 9.19 1.82 0.69
N HIS A 206 8.21 1.19 1.33
CA HIS A 206 8.30 -0.22 1.72
C HIS A 206 8.45 -1.13 0.52
N ASP A 207 7.63 -0.96 -0.52
CA ASP A 207 7.70 -1.80 -1.70
C ASP A 207 9.06 -1.63 -2.41
N ILE A 208 9.53 -0.39 -2.61
CA ILE A 208 10.83 -0.13 -3.23
C ILE A 208 11.99 -0.82 -2.49
N ILE A 209 12.00 -0.79 -1.15
CA ILE A 209 13.06 -1.46 -0.40
C ILE A 209 12.88 -2.98 -0.40
N GLN A 210 11.64 -3.47 -0.23
CA GLN A 210 11.36 -4.89 -0.08
C GLN A 210 11.51 -5.67 -1.38
N THR A 211 11.11 -5.10 -2.50
CA THR A 211 11.11 -5.81 -3.78
C THR A 211 12.17 -5.27 -4.74
N GLY A 212 12.69 -4.07 -4.49
CA GLY A 212 13.76 -3.45 -5.29
C GLY A 212 15.12 -3.41 -4.61
N GLY A 213 15.20 -3.64 -3.30
CA GLY A 213 16.45 -3.63 -2.54
C GLY A 213 17.07 -2.25 -2.36
N VAL A 214 16.32 -1.18 -2.62
CA VAL A 214 16.83 0.20 -2.53
C VAL A 214 16.18 0.92 -1.36
N ASN A 215 16.99 1.39 -0.41
CA ASN A 215 16.51 2.26 0.66
C ASN A 215 16.43 3.71 0.17
N THR A 216 15.20 4.22 0.01
CA THR A 216 14.92 5.60 -0.47
C THR A 216 14.40 6.53 0.63
N PHE A 217 14.47 6.10 1.91
CA PHE A 217 13.99 6.91 3.03
C PHE A 217 14.74 8.23 3.17
N GLY A 218 16.04 8.27 2.82
CA GLY A 218 16.92 9.42 3.08
C GLY A 218 17.02 9.76 4.56
N ASP A 219 17.60 10.93 4.87
CA ASP A 219 17.65 11.48 6.22
C ASP A 219 16.42 12.37 6.47
N ARG A 220 15.42 11.86 7.20
CA ARG A 220 14.12 12.54 7.42
C ARG A 220 13.52 12.35 8.81
N ASP A 221 14.33 12.54 9.84
CA ASP A 221 13.88 12.37 11.23
C ASP A 221 12.85 13.40 11.73
N GLN A 222 12.64 14.50 10.99
CA GLN A 222 11.78 15.61 11.40
C GLN A 222 10.42 15.67 10.69
N GLY A 223 10.12 14.77 9.75
CA GLY A 223 8.90 14.84 8.93
C GLY A 223 8.91 16.03 7.97
N PHE A 224 7.73 16.47 7.51
CA PHE A 224 7.60 17.56 6.52
C PHE A 224 6.61 18.62 6.99
N SER A 225 7.00 19.89 6.85
CA SER A 225 6.17 21.03 7.23
C SER A 225 5.30 21.54 6.07
N THR A 226 5.58 21.09 4.85
CA THR A 226 4.79 21.45 3.66
C THR A 226 4.54 20.27 2.75
N THR A 227 3.46 20.35 1.96
CA THR A 227 3.09 19.35 0.95
C THR A 227 4.11 19.35 -0.19
N ALA A 228 4.59 20.52 -0.60
CA ALA A 228 5.64 20.63 -1.62
C ALA A 228 6.90 19.85 -1.23
N GLU A 229 7.38 19.99 0.01
CA GLU A 229 8.57 19.27 0.50
C GLU A 229 8.33 17.76 0.51
N TYR A 230 7.13 17.33 0.91
CA TYR A 230 6.75 15.92 0.90
C TYR A 230 6.65 15.34 -0.53
N PHE A 231 6.14 16.10 -1.49
CA PHE A 231 6.03 15.64 -2.88
C PHE A 231 7.40 15.58 -3.56
N GLU A 232 8.30 16.52 -3.30
CA GLU A 232 9.70 16.43 -3.70
C GLU A 232 10.38 15.19 -3.08
N TYR A 233 10.06 14.89 -1.82
CA TYR A 233 10.55 13.72 -1.13
C TYR A 233 10.11 12.41 -1.81
N ILE A 234 8.82 12.25 -2.12
CA ILE A 234 8.28 11.05 -2.77
C ILE A 234 8.82 10.90 -4.19
N THR A 235 8.80 11.96 -5.01
CA THR A 235 9.30 11.88 -6.40
C THR A 235 10.81 11.59 -6.46
N ARG A 236 11.56 11.96 -5.43
CA ARG A 236 12.97 11.55 -5.28
C ARG A 236 13.11 10.04 -5.02
N GLN A 237 12.13 9.38 -4.39
CA GLN A 237 12.18 7.92 -4.20
C GLN A 237 12.15 7.18 -5.55
N ASP A 238 11.27 7.57 -6.48
CA ASP A 238 11.24 7.01 -7.85
C ASP A 238 12.58 7.23 -8.56
N TRP A 239 13.13 8.44 -8.40
CA TRP A 239 14.42 8.79 -8.97
C TRP A 239 15.56 7.92 -8.41
N GLU A 240 15.62 7.75 -7.09
CA GLU A 240 16.63 6.95 -6.44
C GLU A 240 16.52 5.47 -6.79
N GLN A 241 15.29 4.93 -6.85
CA GLN A 241 15.03 3.59 -7.36
C GLN A 241 15.58 3.43 -8.78
N LEU A 242 15.24 4.34 -9.70
CA LEU A 242 15.72 4.30 -11.08
C LEU A 242 17.26 4.32 -11.14
N MET A 243 17.91 5.14 -10.32
CA MET A 243 19.37 5.28 -10.31
C MET A 243 20.09 4.07 -9.72
N GLN A 244 19.54 3.46 -8.66
CA GLN A 244 20.26 2.52 -7.80
C GLN A 244 19.87 1.06 -8.06
N GLN A 245 18.60 0.77 -8.34
CA GLN A 245 18.15 -0.61 -8.55
C GLN A 245 18.73 -1.13 -9.88
N PRO A 246 19.48 -2.25 -9.90
CA PRO A 246 20.20 -2.70 -11.10
C PRO A 246 19.31 -2.90 -12.33
N ASN A 247 18.18 -3.59 -12.16
CA ASN A 247 17.20 -3.90 -13.21
C ASN A 247 16.05 -2.90 -13.33
N SER A 248 16.27 -1.62 -12.96
CA SER A 248 15.26 -0.57 -13.09
C SER A 248 14.91 -0.21 -14.54
N ILE A 249 15.56 -0.80 -15.54
CA ILE A 249 15.33 -0.54 -16.97
C ILE A 249 15.17 -1.86 -17.75
N ALA A 250 14.46 -1.82 -18.87
CA ALA A 250 14.33 -2.94 -19.81
C ALA A 250 15.27 -2.87 -21.02
N GLY A 251 16.08 -1.80 -21.12
CA GLY A 251 17.04 -1.58 -22.20
C GLY A 251 17.28 -0.10 -22.49
N PRO A 252 18.11 0.24 -23.50
CA PRO A 252 18.54 1.63 -23.72
C PRO A 252 17.40 2.62 -24.03
N TYR A 253 16.41 2.20 -24.81
CA TYR A 253 15.24 3.02 -25.14
C TYR A 253 14.39 3.31 -23.89
N ASP A 254 14.14 2.26 -23.11
CA ASP A 254 13.40 2.34 -21.86
C ASP A 254 14.12 3.21 -20.82
N ALA A 255 15.44 3.04 -20.68
CA ALA A 255 16.27 3.86 -19.80
C ALA A 255 16.16 5.36 -20.13
N LYS A 256 16.26 5.73 -21.40
CA LYS A 256 16.08 7.13 -21.82
C LYS A 256 14.69 7.64 -21.46
N ARG A 257 13.64 6.86 -21.75
CA ARG A 257 12.24 7.22 -21.50
C ARG A 257 11.96 7.42 -20.01
N GLN A 258 12.39 6.49 -19.16
CA GLN A 258 12.24 6.56 -17.72
C GLN A 258 13.00 7.74 -17.11
N TYR A 259 14.26 7.94 -17.51
CA TYR A 259 15.07 9.08 -17.05
C TYR A 259 14.37 10.41 -17.33
N ALA A 260 13.93 10.61 -18.57
CA ALA A 260 13.24 11.83 -18.95
C ALA A 260 11.94 12.00 -18.17
N SER A 261 11.15 10.95 -18.06
CA SER A 261 9.84 10.97 -17.40
C SER A 261 9.93 11.31 -15.92
N PHE A 262 10.84 10.69 -15.15
CA PHE A 262 11.00 11.01 -13.73
C PHE A 262 11.71 12.35 -13.49
N LYS A 263 12.63 12.78 -14.37
CA LYS A 263 13.16 14.16 -14.32
C LYS A 263 12.04 15.18 -14.49
N ILE A 264 11.19 15.00 -15.50
CA ILE A 264 10.07 15.91 -15.79
C ILE A 264 9.09 15.90 -14.63
N MET A 265 8.68 14.73 -14.13
CA MET A 265 7.77 14.61 -12.99
C MET A 265 8.24 15.42 -11.77
N ARG A 266 9.54 15.39 -11.45
CA ARG A 266 10.12 16.19 -10.36
C ARG A 266 10.01 17.71 -10.60
N THR A 267 10.06 18.16 -11.85
CA THR A 267 9.85 19.59 -12.18
C THR A 267 8.40 20.03 -12.07
N LEU A 268 7.44 19.09 -12.08
CA LEU A 268 6.01 19.38 -12.04
C LEU A 268 5.46 19.46 -10.61
N VAL A 269 6.25 19.17 -9.56
CA VAL A 269 5.76 19.14 -8.17
C VAL A 269 5.00 20.41 -7.81
N ALA A 270 5.57 21.59 -8.09
CA ALA A 270 4.95 22.87 -7.74
C ALA A 270 3.62 23.12 -8.49
N ASP A 271 3.45 22.59 -9.71
CA ASP A 271 2.22 22.72 -10.50
C ASP A 271 1.04 21.95 -9.85
N TYR A 272 1.33 20.95 -9.01
CA TYR A 272 0.35 20.07 -8.35
C TYR A 272 0.24 20.25 -6.83
N VAL A 273 0.72 21.38 -6.30
CA VAL A 273 0.50 21.78 -4.90
C VAL A 273 -0.64 22.79 -4.84
N HIS A 274 -1.71 22.43 -4.12
CA HIS A 274 -2.81 23.31 -3.81
C HIS A 274 -2.37 24.30 -2.73
N GLU A 275 -2.27 25.58 -3.10
CA GLU A 275 -1.73 26.65 -2.25
C GLU A 275 -2.36 26.69 -0.83
N LYS A 276 -3.70 26.60 -0.74
CA LYS A 276 -4.43 26.59 0.56
C LYS A 276 -3.99 25.46 1.51
N TYR A 277 -3.57 24.31 0.98
CA TYR A 277 -3.31 23.09 1.76
C TYR A 277 -1.82 22.74 1.85
N ASP A 278 -0.93 23.59 1.32
CA ASP A 278 0.51 23.32 1.35
C ASP A 278 1.03 23.15 2.78
N ARG A 279 0.58 24.01 3.71
CA ARG A 279 1.01 24.00 5.13
C ARG A 279 0.02 23.32 6.07
N GLY A 280 -0.86 22.48 5.53
CA GLY A 280 -1.86 21.75 6.31
C GLY A 280 -3.24 22.44 6.42
N PRO A 281 -4.13 21.96 7.31
CA PRO A 281 -3.90 20.84 8.22
C PRO A 281 -3.63 19.53 7.46
N PHE A 282 -2.76 18.70 8.02
CA PHE A 282 -2.44 17.39 7.44
C PHE A 282 -3.40 16.33 7.98
N LYS A 283 -3.52 15.21 7.25
CA LYS A 283 -4.59 14.22 7.44
C LYS A 283 -4.03 12.82 7.60
N LEU A 284 -4.78 11.96 8.26
CA LEU A 284 -4.49 10.52 8.32
C LEU A 284 -4.78 9.89 6.95
N ILE A 285 -3.74 9.38 6.28
CA ILE A 285 -3.83 8.64 5.03
C ILE A 285 -3.51 7.17 5.32
N CYS A 286 -4.22 6.26 4.66
CA CYS A 286 -3.92 4.83 4.62
C CYS A 286 -3.80 4.43 3.16
N ASP A 287 -2.59 4.11 2.69
CA ASP A 287 -2.36 3.83 1.26
C ASP A 287 -3.18 2.64 0.76
N ASP A 288 -3.51 1.69 1.64
CA ASP A 288 -4.27 0.47 1.31
C ASP A 288 -5.78 0.59 1.58
N LEU A 289 -6.29 1.74 2.06
CA LEU A 289 -7.72 1.85 2.38
C LEU A 289 -8.57 1.90 1.11
N GLY A 290 -9.36 0.85 0.88
CA GLY A 290 -10.38 0.80 -0.16
C GLY A 290 -11.49 -0.21 0.15
N PRO A 291 -12.37 -0.52 -0.83
CA PRO A 291 -13.44 -1.50 -0.65
C PRO A 291 -12.95 -2.88 -0.21
N ALA A 292 -11.73 -3.27 -0.59
CA ALA A 292 -11.18 -4.57 -0.22
C ALA A 292 -11.02 -4.78 1.30
N ASN A 293 -10.95 -3.68 2.06
CA ASN A 293 -10.71 -3.66 3.50
C ASN A 293 -12.01 -3.51 4.31
N LEU A 294 -13.16 -3.58 3.65
CA LEU A 294 -14.49 -3.49 4.28
C LEU A 294 -15.09 -4.88 4.52
N ILE A 295 -15.70 -5.05 5.68
CA ILE A 295 -16.52 -6.21 6.04
C ILE A 295 -17.97 -5.74 6.13
N VAL A 296 -18.84 -6.34 5.31
CA VAL A 296 -20.29 -6.13 5.38
C VAL A 296 -20.97 -7.24 6.14
N LYS A 297 -22.20 -6.99 6.59
CA LYS A 297 -22.95 -7.93 7.42
C LYS A 297 -23.20 -9.26 6.70
N ASN A 298 -23.61 -9.24 5.44
CA ASN A 298 -23.76 -10.40 4.57
C ASN A 298 -23.98 -9.96 3.10
N ASP A 299 -24.22 -10.92 2.20
CA ASP A 299 -24.35 -10.68 0.76
C ASP A 299 -25.60 -9.86 0.38
N ASP A 300 -26.66 -9.88 1.22
CA ASP A 300 -27.93 -9.16 0.98
C ASP A 300 -28.01 -7.81 1.75
N ASP A 301 -27.17 -7.63 2.78
CA ASP A 301 -27.11 -6.43 3.62
C ASP A 301 -25.66 -5.90 3.62
N LEU A 302 -25.40 -5.02 2.66
CA LEU A 302 -24.10 -4.39 2.41
C LEU A 302 -23.70 -3.36 3.48
N THR A 303 -24.38 -3.32 4.64
CA THR A 303 -23.98 -2.45 5.76
C THR A 303 -22.61 -2.87 6.26
N VAL A 304 -21.66 -1.94 6.29
CA VAL A 304 -20.30 -2.15 6.77
C VAL A 304 -20.32 -2.29 8.29
N VAL A 305 -19.83 -3.43 8.76
CA VAL A 305 -19.68 -3.78 10.18
C VAL A 305 -18.21 -3.88 10.60
N GLY A 306 -17.28 -3.68 9.66
CA GLY A 306 -15.85 -3.70 9.93
C GLY A 306 -15.02 -2.96 8.88
N VAL A 307 -14.03 -2.21 9.35
CA VAL A 307 -12.92 -1.69 8.56
C VAL A 307 -11.63 -2.28 9.14
N ILE A 308 -10.90 -3.00 8.30
CA ILE A 308 -9.70 -3.76 8.70
C ILE A 308 -8.48 -3.31 7.87
N ASP A 309 -7.33 -3.93 8.11
CA ASP A 309 -6.09 -3.74 7.32
C ASP A 309 -5.75 -2.26 7.10
N LEU A 310 -5.68 -1.50 8.19
CA LEU A 310 -5.28 -0.08 8.22
C LEU A 310 -3.76 0.08 8.29
N GLU A 311 -3.05 -0.89 7.71
CA GLU A 311 -1.60 -0.83 7.54
C GLU A 311 -1.20 0.22 6.50
N TRP A 312 0.07 0.62 6.50
CA TRP A 312 0.58 1.70 5.63
C TRP A 312 -0.11 3.04 5.87
N SER A 313 -0.55 3.26 7.12
CA SER A 313 -1.13 4.51 7.56
C SER A 313 -0.06 5.49 8.03
N TYR A 314 -0.20 6.75 7.64
CA TYR A 314 0.69 7.85 7.97
C TYR A 314 -0.05 9.18 7.92
N ILE A 315 0.59 10.25 8.38
CA ILE A 315 0.09 11.61 8.24
C ILE A 315 0.57 12.18 6.90
N GLY A 316 -0.36 12.52 6.02
CA GLY A 316 -0.10 13.05 4.68
C GLY A 316 -0.86 14.35 4.38
N SER A 317 -0.73 14.85 3.16
CA SER A 317 -1.38 16.11 2.77
C SER A 317 -2.89 15.97 2.58
N ALA A 318 -3.65 17.01 2.93
CA ALA A 318 -5.10 17.03 2.73
C ALA A 318 -5.50 16.83 1.28
N GLN A 319 -4.73 17.38 0.34
CA GLN A 319 -4.98 17.23 -1.10
C GLN A 319 -4.70 15.81 -1.62
N LEU A 320 -3.76 15.08 -1.00
CA LEU A 320 -3.50 13.69 -1.35
C LEU A 320 -4.62 12.80 -0.81
N PHE A 321 -5.05 13.05 0.44
CA PHE A 321 -6.19 12.36 1.04
C PHE A 321 -7.48 12.55 0.22
N ALA A 322 -7.81 13.80 -0.13
CA ALA A 322 -9.03 14.17 -0.83
C ALA A 322 -8.83 14.26 -2.35
N SER A 323 -7.97 13.40 -2.90
CA SER A 323 -7.82 13.23 -4.34
C SER A 323 -8.89 12.29 -4.89
N ALA A 324 -9.18 12.36 -6.20
CA ALA A 324 -10.03 11.36 -6.85
C ALA A 324 -9.48 9.94 -6.60
N PRO A 325 -10.30 9.00 -6.08
CA PRO A 325 -9.76 7.78 -5.49
C PRO A 325 -9.30 6.75 -6.54
N TRP A 326 -8.14 6.13 -6.30
CA TRP A 326 -7.64 5.04 -7.15
C TRP A 326 -8.49 3.77 -7.03
N TRP A 327 -9.12 3.54 -5.88
CA TRP A 327 -9.78 2.27 -5.52
C TRP A 327 -11.20 2.10 -6.08
N LEU A 328 -11.69 3.00 -6.94
CA LEU A 328 -13.08 2.97 -7.44
C LEU A 328 -13.43 1.68 -8.20
N LEU A 329 -12.43 1.00 -8.76
CA LEU A 329 -12.58 -0.33 -9.38
C LEU A 329 -11.83 -1.43 -8.62
N GLN A 330 -11.49 -1.16 -7.35
CA GLN A 330 -10.73 -2.02 -6.44
C GLN A 330 -9.28 -2.32 -6.87
N ASP A 331 -8.95 -2.11 -8.13
CA ASP A 331 -7.62 -2.26 -8.69
C ASP A 331 -6.92 -0.91 -8.87
N ARG A 332 -5.59 -0.89 -8.73
CA ARG A 332 -4.82 0.35 -8.92
C ARG A 332 -4.66 0.61 -10.41
N PRO A 333 -4.93 1.84 -10.91
CA PRO A 333 -4.76 2.17 -12.33
C PRO A 333 -3.34 2.08 -12.91
N ILE A 334 -2.37 1.62 -12.12
CA ILE A 334 -0.99 1.38 -12.53
C ILE A 334 -0.74 -0.05 -13.00
N ASN A 335 -1.70 -0.96 -12.78
CA ASN A 335 -1.57 -2.35 -13.16
C ASN A 335 -1.75 -2.53 -14.68
N PRO A 336 -1.18 -3.60 -15.28
CA PRO A 336 -1.18 -3.79 -16.73
C PRO A 336 -2.57 -3.86 -17.37
N GLU A 337 -3.61 -4.23 -16.61
CA GLU A 337 -5.01 -4.23 -17.06
C GLU A 337 -5.51 -2.83 -17.47
N TRP A 338 -4.79 -1.77 -17.08
CA TRP A 338 -5.08 -0.38 -17.42
C TRP A 338 -4.20 0.17 -18.55
N ASP A 339 -3.25 -0.62 -19.06
CA ASP A 339 -2.35 -0.16 -20.12
C ASP A 339 -3.12 0.12 -21.42
N HIS A 340 -2.63 1.09 -22.20
CA HIS A 340 -3.22 1.45 -23.48
C HIS A 340 -2.86 0.44 -24.56
N ASP A 341 -3.87 -0.06 -25.28
CA ASP A 341 -3.65 -0.77 -26.55
C ASP A 341 -3.54 0.25 -27.68
N SER A 342 -2.34 0.42 -28.24
CA SER A 342 -2.10 1.25 -29.43
C SER A 342 -2.66 2.70 -29.32
N ASP A 343 -2.33 3.37 -28.21
CA ASP A 343 -2.75 4.74 -27.85
C ASP A 343 -4.25 4.93 -27.54
N GLN A 344 -5.07 3.86 -27.53
CA GLN A 344 -6.48 3.94 -27.09
C GLN A 344 -6.60 3.64 -25.61
N ALA A 345 -7.41 4.43 -24.89
CA ALA A 345 -7.69 4.16 -23.49
C ALA A 345 -8.47 2.85 -23.35
N PRO A 346 -8.19 2.02 -22.33
CA PRO A 346 -8.88 0.75 -22.15
C PRO A 346 -10.35 0.98 -21.72
N ASP A 347 -11.24 0.03 -22.03
CA ASP A 347 -12.67 0.12 -21.71
C ASP A 347 -12.93 0.35 -20.21
N ILE A 348 -12.05 -0.20 -19.36
CA ILE A 348 -12.03 0.01 -17.91
C ILE A 348 -11.97 1.49 -17.52
N ALA A 349 -11.32 2.35 -18.31
CA ALA A 349 -11.21 3.78 -18.03
C ALA A 349 -12.58 4.47 -18.03
N ALA A 350 -13.46 4.12 -18.98
CA ALA A 350 -14.81 4.67 -19.04
C ALA A 350 -15.63 4.28 -17.81
N ARG A 351 -15.45 3.04 -17.33
CA ARG A 351 -16.08 2.56 -16.10
C ARG A 351 -15.55 3.28 -14.86
N TYR A 352 -14.24 3.52 -14.78
CA TYR A 352 -13.63 4.29 -13.70
C TYR A 352 -14.24 5.70 -13.62
N PHE A 353 -14.35 6.42 -14.74
CA PHE A 353 -14.96 7.76 -14.75
C PHE A 353 -16.45 7.75 -14.36
N ARG A 354 -17.20 6.73 -14.79
CA ARG A 354 -18.61 6.56 -14.36
C ARG A 354 -18.71 6.44 -12.84
N TYR A 355 -17.87 5.60 -12.23
CA TYR A 355 -17.86 5.43 -10.77
C TYR A 355 -17.27 6.63 -10.03
N LEU A 356 -16.36 7.38 -10.64
CA LEU A 356 -15.91 8.66 -10.12
C LEU A 356 -17.06 9.66 -10.05
N ASP A 357 -17.93 9.71 -11.06
CA ASP A 357 -19.12 10.57 -11.04
C ASP A 357 -20.12 10.18 -9.95
N ILE A 358 -20.38 8.88 -9.77
CA ILE A 358 -21.20 8.37 -8.66
C ILE A 358 -20.58 8.77 -7.32
N TYR A 359 -19.28 8.51 -7.12
CA TYR A 359 -18.59 8.83 -5.88
C TYR A 359 -18.60 10.33 -5.56
N LYS A 360 -18.34 11.21 -6.55
CA LYS A 360 -18.40 12.67 -6.37
C LYS A 360 -19.79 13.11 -5.90
N ARG A 361 -20.86 12.58 -6.52
CA ARG A 361 -22.25 12.88 -6.12
C ARG A 361 -22.50 12.44 -4.68
N VAL A 362 -22.20 11.18 -4.37
CA VAL A 362 -22.39 10.59 -3.05
C VAL A 362 -21.63 11.34 -1.97
N LEU A 363 -20.35 11.65 -2.22
CA LEU A 363 -19.51 12.41 -1.30
C LEU A 363 -20.10 13.78 -1.01
N GLN A 364 -20.56 14.50 -2.03
CA GLN A 364 -21.20 15.81 -1.87
C GLN A 364 -22.49 15.71 -1.03
N GLU A 365 -23.31 14.68 -1.25
CA GLU A 365 -24.53 14.45 -0.49
C GLU A 365 -24.25 14.09 0.99
N GLU A 366 -23.25 13.26 1.26
CA GLU A 366 -22.86 12.90 2.63
C GLU A 366 -22.22 14.09 3.36
N GLU A 367 -21.38 14.87 2.68
CA GLU A 367 -20.75 16.05 3.24
C GLU A 367 -21.79 17.11 3.61
N ALA A 368 -22.81 17.31 2.75
CA ALA A 368 -23.91 18.25 3.01
C ALA A 368 -24.80 17.86 4.21
N LYS A 369 -24.81 16.58 4.62
CA LYS A 369 -25.54 16.13 5.82
C LYS A 369 -24.83 16.50 7.12
N ARG A 370 -23.54 16.85 7.08
CA ARG A 370 -22.75 17.13 8.29
C ARG A 370 -22.95 18.58 8.73
N SER A 371 -23.53 18.76 9.91
CA SER A 371 -23.72 20.07 10.53
C SER A 371 -22.37 20.75 10.81
N GLY A 372 -22.19 22.00 10.38
CA GLY A 372 -20.98 22.78 10.64
C GLY A 372 -19.91 22.74 9.53
N HIS A 373 -20.12 21.96 8.46
CA HIS A 373 -19.20 21.84 7.32
C HIS A 373 -19.71 22.57 6.07
N GLU A 374 -20.01 23.87 6.19
CA GLU A 374 -20.45 24.71 5.05
C GLU A 374 -19.39 24.83 3.94
N SER A 375 -18.14 24.44 4.24
CA SER A 375 -17.01 24.57 3.33
C SER A 375 -16.94 23.48 2.26
N ASN A 376 -17.63 22.33 2.40
CA ASN A 376 -17.58 21.20 1.45
C ASN A 376 -16.14 20.89 0.98
N GLU A 377 -15.19 20.80 1.91
CA GLU A 377 -13.76 20.80 1.57
C GLU A 377 -13.32 19.54 0.83
N VAL A 378 -13.83 18.37 1.22
CA VAL A 378 -13.39 17.10 0.64
C VAL A 378 -13.91 16.97 -0.79
N SER A 379 -15.21 17.23 -1.02
CA SER A 379 -15.77 17.18 -2.37
C SER A 379 -15.15 18.22 -3.30
N LYS A 380 -14.82 19.42 -2.80
CA LYS A 380 -14.10 20.45 -3.57
C LYS A 380 -12.68 20.04 -3.92
N LEU A 381 -11.95 19.41 -3.00
CA LEU A 381 -10.60 18.90 -3.27
C LEU A 381 -10.61 17.76 -4.29
N VAL A 382 -11.58 16.84 -4.21
CA VAL A 382 -11.73 15.76 -5.20
C VAL A 382 -11.99 16.36 -6.57
N LYS A 383 -12.93 17.30 -6.67
CA LYS A 383 -13.22 18.01 -7.92
C LYS A 383 -11.99 18.76 -8.45
N TRP A 384 -11.27 19.48 -7.59
CA TRP A 384 -10.04 20.18 -7.97
C TRP A 384 -8.99 19.21 -8.50
N SER A 385 -8.81 18.05 -7.86
CA SER A 385 -7.81 17.06 -8.29
C SER A 385 -8.09 16.51 -9.69
N GLU A 386 -9.36 16.37 -10.06
CA GLU A 386 -9.81 15.99 -11.40
C GLU A 386 -9.60 17.14 -12.40
N ASP A 387 -10.12 18.34 -12.09
CA ASP A 387 -10.08 19.51 -12.97
C ASP A 387 -8.63 19.95 -13.26
N SER A 388 -7.72 19.85 -12.28
CA SER A 388 -6.30 20.20 -12.40
C SER A 388 -5.39 19.07 -12.85
N GLY A 389 -5.92 17.85 -13.01
CA GLY A 389 -5.11 16.66 -13.29
C GLY A 389 -4.21 16.19 -12.14
N ALA A 390 -4.26 16.84 -10.97
CA ALA A 390 -3.47 16.46 -9.79
C ALA A 390 -3.74 15.02 -9.34
N MET A 391 -4.95 14.49 -9.59
CA MET A 391 -5.27 13.09 -9.26
C MET A 391 -4.30 12.09 -9.91
N TRP A 392 -3.87 12.35 -11.15
CA TRP A 392 -2.95 11.46 -11.87
C TRP A 392 -1.55 11.51 -11.28
N PHE A 393 -1.10 12.71 -10.91
CA PHE A 393 0.16 12.90 -10.20
C PHE A 393 0.13 12.20 -8.83
N HIS A 394 -0.93 12.41 -8.05
CA HIS A 394 -1.12 11.78 -6.75
C HIS A 394 -1.14 10.24 -6.81
N MET A 395 -1.78 9.64 -7.81
CA MET A 395 -1.76 8.18 -8.01
C MET A 395 -0.33 7.67 -8.15
N LEU A 396 0.50 8.35 -8.96
CA LEU A 396 1.92 8.00 -9.17
C LEU A 396 2.78 8.22 -7.92
N LEU A 397 2.41 9.17 -7.05
CA LEU A 397 3.06 9.36 -5.76
C LEU A 397 2.75 8.22 -4.78
N SER A 398 1.56 7.60 -4.88
CA SER A 398 1.08 6.60 -3.91
C SER A 398 1.60 5.17 -4.14
N CYS A 399 2.38 4.92 -5.19
CA CYS A 399 2.86 3.59 -5.56
C CYS A 399 4.33 3.57 -5.97
N GLY A 400 5.00 2.43 -5.70
CA GLY A 400 6.33 2.14 -6.22
C GLY A 400 6.30 1.64 -7.67
N PHE A 401 7.48 1.41 -8.25
CA PHE A 401 7.64 0.70 -9.54
C PHE A 401 6.92 1.31 -10.75
N ASN A 402 6.59 2.60 -10.69
CA ASN A 402 5.89 3.34 -11.74
C ASN A 402 6.37 2.98 -13.16
N ASP A 403 5.43 2.63 -14.04
CA ASP A 403 5.65 2.57 -15.48
C ASP A 403 5.21 3.89 -16.12
N THR A 404 6.10 4.46 -16.93
CA THR A 404 5.85 5.62 -17.78
C THR A 404 4.74 5.45 -18.83
N ASN A 405 4.28 4.22 -19.05
CA ASN A 405 3.15 3.85 -19.93
C ASN A 405 1.85 3.62 -19.16
N SER A 406 1.90 3.52 -17.82
CA SER A 406 0.71 3.30 -17.00
C SER A 406 -0.35 4.37 -17.23
N PHE A 407 -1.62 4.01 -16.98
CA PHE A 407 -2.75 4.90 -17.24
C PHE A 407 -2.62 6.27 -16.54
N PRO A 408 -2.29 6.39 -15.24
CA PRO A 408 -2.05 7.68 -14.61
C PRO A 408 -0.91 8.46 -15.26
N PHE A 409 0.18 7.81 -15.68
CA PHE A 409 1.30 8.50 -16.31
C PHE A 409 0.90 9.09 -17.67
N THR A 410 0.16 8.32 -18.46
CA THR A 410 -0.38 8.75 -19.75
C THR A 410 -1.35 9.91 -19.57
N LYS A 411 -2.28 9.81 -18.60
CA LYS A 411 -3.22 10.90 -18.29
C LYS A 411 -2.54 12.16 -17.77
N LEU A 412 -1.48 12.02 -16.98
CA LEU A 412 -0.65 13.15 -16.54
C LEU A 412 0.01 13.84 -17.74
N LYS A 413 0.62 13.09 -18.66
CA LYS A 413 1.23 13.63 -19.89
C LYS A 413 0.20 14.35 -20.76
N GLU A 414 -0.97 13.77 -20.95
CA GLU A 414 -2.09 14.39 -21.68
C GLU A 414 -2.50 15.72 -21.04
N HIS A 415 -2.62 15.76 -19.71
CA HIS A 415 -2.99 16.97 -18.97
C HIS A 415 -1.91 18.07 -19.03
N VAL A 416 -0.63 17.69 -18.91
CA VAL A 416 0.50 18.63 -19.10
C VAL A 416 0.54 19.17 -20.54
N GLY A 417 0.08 18.38 -21.50
CA GLY A 417 0.06 18.69 -22.92
C GLY A 417 1.33 18.24 -23.63
N THR A 418 1.15 17.58 -24.79
CA THR A 418 2.23 16.97 -25.58
C THR A 418 3.34 17.94 -25.96
N ASP A 419 3.01 19.19 -26.28
CA ASP A 419 4.01 20.19 -26.67
C ASP A 419 4.86 20.66 -25.48
N LYS A 420 4.24 20.92 -24.32
CA LYS A 420 4.96 21.25 -23.07
C LYS A 420 5.84 20.07 -22.67
N TRP A 421 5.34 18.84 -22.75
CA TRP A 421 6.12 17.64 -22.43
C TRP A 421 7.35 17.49 -23.32
N LYS A 422 7.20 17.63 -24.64
CA LYS A 422 8.32 17.59 -25.61
C LYS A 422 9.33 18.71 -25.38
N GLN A 423 8.87 19.90 -24.99
CA GLN A 423 9.75 21.01 -24.65
C GLN A 423 10.59 20.68 -23.41
N LEU A 424 9.96 20.15 -22.36
CA LEU A 424 10.65 19.74 -21.14
C LEU A 424 11.66 18.61 -21.40
N GLU A 425 11.30 17.63 -22.23
CA GLU A 425 12.21 16.55 -22.64
C GLU A 425 13.42 17.08 -23.43
N SER A 426 13.18 18.04 -24.34
CA SER A 426 14.24 18.65 -25.15
C SER A 426 15.19 19.54 -24.33
N ALA A 427 14.77 19.98 -23.15
CA ALA A 427 15.59 20.79 -22.24
C ALA A 427 16.56 19.94 -21.38
N LEU A 428 16.43 18.61 -21.39
CA LEU A 428 17.31 17.70 -20.65
C LEU A 428 18.68 17.58 -21.33
N ASP A 429 19.75 17.44 -20.55
CA ASP A 429 21.11 17.29 -21.08
C ASP A 429 21.28 15.92 -21.77
N PRO A 430 21.51 15.89 -23.10
CA PRO A 430 21.70 14.64 -23.83
C PRO A 430 22.92 13.84 -23.38
N ASN A 431 23.95 14.48 -22.81
CA ASN A 431 25.15 13.81 -22.32
C ASN A 431 24.87 13.09 -20.99
N GLU A 432 24.11 13.72 -20.08
CA GLU A 432 23.66 13.07 -18.84
C GLU A 432 22.80 11.84 -19.14
N ILE A 433 21.88 11.96 -20.09
CA ILE A 433 21.03 10.84 -20.53
C ILE A 433 21.89 9.71 -21.10
N ARG A 434 22.86 10.02 -21.99
CA ARG A 434 23.73 9.00 -22.59
C ARG A 434 24.54 8.27 -21.53
N ALA A 435 25.18 9.02 -20.62
CA ALA A 435 25.96 8.45 -19.53
C ALA A 435 25.10 7.56 -18.60
N PHE A 436 23.86 8.01 -18.31
CA PHE A 436 22.90 7.21 -17.56
C PHE A 436 22.56 5.90 -18.28
N VAL A 437 22.22 5.96 -19.57
CA VAL A 437 21.84 4.80 -20.38
C VAL A 437 22.98 3.79 -20.46
N GLU A 438 24.21 4.23 -20.72
CA GLU A 438 25.41 3.36 -20.77
C GLU A 438 25.62 2.65 -19.43
N ARG A 439 25.60 3.40 -18.32
CA ARG A 439 25.75 2.84 -16.97
C ARG A 439 24.65 1.84 -16.64
N LYS A 440 23.39 2.18 -16.90
CA LYS A 440 22.24 1.32 -16.59
C LYS A 440 22.23 0.05 -17.41
N THR A 441 22.63 0.11 -18.68
CA THR A 441 22.73 -1.08 -19.54
C THR A 441 23.76 -2.05 -19.00
N LEU A 442 24.93 -1.57 -18.57
CA LEU A 442 25.95 -2.41 -17.93
C LEU A 442 25.45 -3.02 -16.60
N GLN A 443 24.72 -2.25 -15.78
CA GLN A 443 24.14 -2.76 -14.55
C GLN A 443 23.08 -3.85 -14.80
N LEU A 444 22.28 -3.72 -15.87
CA LEU A 444 21.30 -4.73 -16.25
C LEU A 444 21.99 -6.03 -16.69
N GLU A 445 23.06 -5.95 -17.50
CA GLU A 445 23.85 -7.12 -17.90
C GLU A 445 24.47 -7.83 -16.68
N GLN A 446 25.00 -7.07 -15.73
CA GLN A 446 25.53 -7.62 -14.47
C GLN A 446 24.42 -8.27 -13.64
N TYR A 447 23.27 -7.62 -13.54
CA TYR A 447 22.09 -8.15 -12.87
C TYR A 447 21.66 -9.49 -13.46
N ASP A 448 21.57 -9.61 -14.79
CA ASP A 448 21.15 -10.84 -15.46
C ASP A 448 22.12 -12.00 -15.19
N ALA A 449 23.42 -11.71 -15.16
CA ALA A 449 24.44 -12.68 -14.80
C ALA A 449 24.32 -13.14 -13.33
N GLU A 450 24.09 -12.21 -12.40
CA GLU A 450 23.87 -12.55 -10.98
C GLU A 450 22.55 -13.31 -10.78
N LEU A 451 21.48 -12.94 -11.50
CA LEU A 451 20.20 -13.65 -11.45
C LEU A 451 20.34 -15.10 -11.95
N ALA A 452 21.12 -15.33 -13.01
CA ALA A 452 21.42 -16.68 -13.47
C ALA A 452 22.16 -17.50 -12.39
N LYS A 453 23.09 -16.88 -11.65
CA LYS A 453 23.77 -17.53 -10.51
C LYS A 453 22.79 -17.84 -9.38
N THR A 454 21.95 -16.88 -8.99
CA THR A 454 20.92 -17.09 -7.94
C THR A 454 20.00 -18.25 -8.32
N ASN A 455 19.50 -18.29 -9.56
CA ASN A 455 18.68 -19.41 -10.05
C ASN A 455 19.39 -20.76 -9.97
N SER A 456 20.68 -20.81 -10.33
CA SER A 456 21.48 -22.04 -10.20
C SER A 456 21.56 -22.51 -8.74
N ARG A 457 21.73 -21.58 -7.80
CA ARG A 457 21.78 -21.87 -6.35
C ARG A 457 20.42 -22.32 -5.81
N ILE A 458 19.32 -21.69 -6.24
CA ILE A 458 17.96 -22.16 -5.93
C ILE A 458 17.77 -23.60 -6.41
N ALA A 459 18.22 -23.91 -7.62
CA ALA A 459 18.13 -25.28 -8.13
C ALA A 459 18.99 -26.28 -7.31
N CYS A 460 20.10 -25.85 -6.69
CA CYS A 460 20.85 -26.70 -5.74
C CYS A 460 20.03 -26.97 -4.47
N VAL A 461 19.30 -25.97 -3.97
CA VAL A 461 18.38 -26.14 -2.84
C VAL A 461 17.28 -27.14 -3.19
N ASP A 462 16.66 -27.00 -4.37
CA ASP A 462 15.62 -27.92 -4.84
C ASP A 462 16.11 -29.37 -5.00
N ARG A 463 17.40 -29.56 -5.33
CA ARG A 463 18.04 -30.89 -5.41
C ARG A 463 18.53 -31.43 -4.06
N GLY A 464 18.45 -30.64 -2.99
CA GLY A 464 18.96 -31.01 -1.67
C GLY A 464 20.49 -31.00 -1.56
N GLU A 465 21.18 -30.32 -2.49
CA GLU A 465 22.64 -30.15 -2.50
C GLU A 465 23.10 -29.00 -1.59
N MET A 466 22.17 -28.12 -1.22
CA MET A 466 22.34 -26.97 -0.33
C MET A 466 21.06 -26.81 0.49
N THR A 467 21.18 -26.38 1.74
CA THR A 467 20.02 -26.06 2.57
C THR A 467 19.50 -24.65 2.26
N ARG A 468 18.22 -24.40 2.51
CA ARG A 468 17.65 -23.05 2.37
C ARG A 468 18.33 -22.06 3.34
N GLU A 469 18.67 -22.51 4.54
CA GLU A 469 19.32 -21.69 5.57
C GLU A 469 20.72 -21.26 5.15
N GLU A 470 21.50 -22.15 4.51
CA GLU A 470 22.81 -21.81 3.96
C GLU A 470 22.70 -20.73 2.87
N LEU A 471 21.75 -20.87 1.94
CA LEU A 471 21.55 -19.90 0.87
C LEU A 471 21.10 -18.52 1.40
N ILE A 472 20.19 -18.50 2.38
CA ILE A 472 19.75 -17.26 3.04
C ILE A 472 20.93 -16.59 3.74
N ALA A 473 21.74 -17.35 4.49
CA ALA A 473 22.90 -16.81 5.20
C ALA A 473 23.93 -16.19 4.25
N GLU A 474 24.22 -16.85 3.12
CA GLU A 474 25.13 -16.33 2.11
C GLU A 474 24.62 -15.05 1.41
N HIS A 475 23.31 -14.79 1.40
CA HIS A 475 22.76 -13.55 0.83
C HIS A 475 23.07 -12.33 1.71
N TYR A 476 22.90 -12.45 3.03
CA TYR A 476 23.12 -11.36 3.97
C TYR A 476 24.56 -11.25 4.47
N HIS A 477 25.35 -12.31 4.31
CA HIS A 477 26.76 -12.37 4.66
C HIS A 477 27.61 -12.86 3.46
N PRO A 478 27.66 -12.06 2.37
CA PRO A 478 28.28 -12.45 1.10
C PRO A 478 29.81 -12.50 1.11
#